data_AF-A0A087BET1-F1
#
_entry.id   AF-A0A087BET1-F1
#
_cell.length_a   1.000
_cell.length_b   1.000
_cell.length_c   1.000
_cell.angle_alpha   90.00
_cell.angle_beta   90.00
_cell.angle_gamma   90.00
#
_symmetry.space_group_name_H-M   'P 1'
#
loop_
_entity.id
_entity.type
_entity.pdbx_description
1 polymer ?
#
loop_
_entity_poly.entity_id
_entity_poly.type
_entity_poly.pdbx_seq_one_letter_code
_entity_poly.pdbx_strand_id
1 'polypeptide(L)'
;MGLHIFFTVVALLIAIVLTLCALQFFFPSRPQAPSHTHPDADQTSPAVMSSLQPIAHLTGRTIVAAILCLVLLVPAVHNFAANSRAKAWLVNPWLQAAIATPVMFYSASPIHVIGWKALVNRTPNMMSLASIGLIGSYAYSLLDCLFPRLLAWNDNQTYFAFVGVITTLVLLAQLITDRWMSHRRKLPAQRMVDRVTVIFVPVVLIIALWTFTLWLAFGPQPALPTAVLCAISVLIIACPCALGWAMPLSISFALQRAHRDGMRIVHLNVLQRAQYIRSVVFSNTIATEAKSAMIALNKAGIRTSVLDVHSISALATAANQIDSLRSTKNRVALVAFVSTGLEAESIRNAVDISVIYTDNIDDYHPTEADLLCNPSTHSHILSLIQLSHATMRNVRQNLAWTFIFNIIGIPLAAGLLYPFTGWLLNPMLACAAMLLSSVLVLLNALRLRRRSTPRPSSRRPRR
;
A
#
# COMPACT_ATOMS: atom_id res chain seq x y z
N MET A 1 -4.44 -48.28 7.28
CA MET A 1 -5.41 -47.24 7.73
C MET A 1 -5.02 -46.56 9.04
N GLY A 2 -4.61 -47.30 10.09
CA GLY A 2 -4.34 -46.70 11.42
C GLY A 2 -3.31 -45.57 11.46
N LEU A 3 -2.18 -45.69 10.75
CA LEU A 3 -1.11 -44.68 10.77
C LEU A 3 -1.51 -43.35 10.13
N HIS A 4 -2.26 -43.37 9.02
CA HIS A 4 -2.74 -42.16 8.36
C HIS A 4 -3.77 -41.44 9.25
N ILE A 5 -4.71 -42.18 9.83
CA ILE A 5 -5.72 -41.63 10.75
C ILE A 5 -5.05 -41.01 11.98
N PHE A 6 -4.01 -41.66 12.53
CA PHE A 6 -3.23 -41.11 13.63
C PHE A 6 -2.57 -39.78 13.26
N PHE A 7 -1.85 -39.71 12.13
CA PHE A 7 -1.24 -38.45 11.68
C PHE A 7 -2.29 -37.36 11.41
N THR A 8 -3.45 -37.72 10.86
CA THR A 8 -4.56 -36.79 10.63
C THR A 8 -5.11 -36.23 11.95
N VAL A 9 -5.37 -37.07 12.95
CA VAL A 9 -5.88 -36.62 14.26
C VAL A 9 -4.85 -35.74 14.97
N VAL A 10 -3.58 -36.13 14.96
CA VAL A 10 -2.49 -35.32 15.54
C VAL A 10 -2.39 -33.96 14.83
N ALA A 11 -2.42 -33.93 13.50
CA ALA A 11 -2.38 -32.68 12.73
C ALA A 11 -3.59 -31.78 13.02
N LEU A 12 -4.79 -32.36 13.19
CA LEU A 12 -6.00 -31.62 13.54
C LEU A 12 -5.89 -31.00 14.94
N LEU A 13 -5.44 -31.77 15.93
CA LEU A 13 -5.24 -31.27 17.30
C LEU A 13 -4.20 -30.14 17.33
N ILE A 14 -3.07 -30.32 16.64
CA ILE A 14 -2.04 -29.29 16.51
C ILE A 14 -2.62 -28.02 15.86
N ALA A 15 -3.39 -28.16 14.78
CA ALA A 15 -4.00 -27.03 14.10
C ALA A 15 -5.00 -26.27 14.99
N ILE A 16 -5.81 -26.98 15.78
CA ILE A 16 -6.73 -26.36 16.75
C ILE A 16 -5.94 -25.59 17.81
N VAL A 17 -4.92 -26.21 18.42
CA VAL A 17 -4.09 -25.56 19.44
C VAL A 17 -3.39 -24.33 18.89
N LEU A 18 -2.77 -24.43 17.71
CA LEU A 18 -2.11 -23.30 17.03
C LEU A 18 -3.11 -22.19 16.68
N THR A 19 -4.33 -22.53 16.28
CA THR A 19 -5.39 -21.54 16.02
C THR A 19 -5.76 -20.79 17.30
N LEU A 20 -5.97 -21.50 18.40
CA LEU A 20 -6.28 -20.88 19.70
C LEU A 20 -5.14 -19.98 20.19
N CYS A 21 -3.89 -20.46 20.09
CA CYS A 21 -2.71 -19.67 20.42
C CYS A 21 -2.60 -18.42 19.53
N ALA A 22 -2.85 -18.53 18.22
CA ALA A 22 -2.82 -17.40 17.30
C ALA A 22 -3.91 -16.36 17.64
N LEU A 23 -5.13 -16.80 17.94
CA LEU A 23 -6.22 -15.91 18.34
C LEU A 23 -5.89 -15.18 19.65
N GLN A 24 -5.37 -15.88 20.65
CA GLN A 24 -4.94 -15.26 21.91
C GLN A 24 -3.76 -14.29 21.72
N PHE A 25 -2.82 -14.63 20.83
CA PHE A 25 -1.65 -13.81 20.57
C PHE A 25 -1.98 -12.52 19.83
N PHE A 26 -2.82 -12.57 18.79
CA PHE A 26 -3.16 -11.39 17.97
C PHE A 26 -4.37 -10.60 18.48
N PHE A 27 -5.31 -11.25 19.17
CA PHE A 27 -6.55 -10.62 19.65
C PHE A 27 -6.70 -10.79 21.18
N PRO A 28 -5.83 -10.14 21.99
CA PRO A 28 -5.94 -10.23 23.45
C PRO A 28 -7.27 -9.65 23.95
N SER A 29 -7.95 -10.39 24.84
CA SER A 29 -9.29 -10.05 25.36
C SER A 29 -9.35 -8.82 26.28
N ARG A 30 -8.19 -8.24 26.64
CA ARG A 30 -8.13 -6.97 27.37
C ARG A 30 -7.60 -5.87 26.44
N PRO A 31 -8.35 -4.78 26.22
CA PRO A 31 -7.77 -3.61 25.59
C PRO A 31 -6.58 -3.16 26.44
N GLN A 32 -5.41 -3.04 25.81
CA GLN A 32 -4.29 -2.34 26.40
C GLN A 32 -4.79 -0.94 26.78
N ALA A 33 -4.69 -0.59 28.06
CA ALA A 33 -5.03 0.75 28.52
C ALA A 33 -4.28 1.76 27.63
N PRO A 34 -4.94 2.85 27.18
CA PRO A 34 -4.27 3.82 26.32
C PRO A 34 -3.07 4.37 27.09
N SER A 35 -1.86 4.03 26.63
CA SER A 35 -0.66 4.68 27.10
C SER A 35 -0.80 6.15 26.71
N HIS A 36 -0.89 7.05 27.70
CA HIS A 36 -0.74 8.48 27.49
C HIS A 36 0.69 8.77 27.04
N THR A 37 0.99 8.44 25.79
CA THR A 37 2.22 8.84 25.11
C THR A 37 1.89 10.09 24.33
N HIS A 38 2.64 11.16 24.61
CA HIS A 38 2.65 12.42 23.87
C HIS A 38 2.47 12.23 22.35
N PRO A 39 1.84 13.18 21.63
CA PRO A 39 1.63 13.11 20.18
C PRO A 39 2.90 12.91 19.34
N ASP A 40 4.08 13.05 19.94
CA ASP A 40 5.39 12.96 19.28
C ASP A 40 6.21 11.70 19.62
N ALA A 41 5.70 10.80 20.47
CA ALA A 41 6.45 9.63 20.96
C ALA A 41 6.21 8.31 20.21
N ASP A 42 5.38 8.29 19.17
CA ASP A 42 5.10 7.09 18.33
C ASP A 42 6.14 6.92 17.19
N GLN A 43 7.40 7.26 17.49
CA GLN A 43 8.55 7.21 16.56
C GLN A 43 9.21 5.81 16.49
N THR A 44 8.67 4.81 17.18
CA THR A 44 9.20 3.43 17.21
C THR A 44 8.32 2.43 16.46
N SER A 45 7.52 2.89 15.51
CA SER A 45 6.87 2.00 14.55
C SER A 45 7.95 1.43 13.59
N PRO A 46 7.92 0.14 13.19
CA PRO A 46 8.91 -0.46 12.28
C PRO A 46 9.06 0.26 10.92
N ALA A 47 8.16 1.21 10.61
CA ALA A 47 8.25 2.16 9.49
C ALA A 47 9.29 3.28 9.67
N VAL A 48 9.77 3.57 10.88
CA VAL A 48 10.89 4.50 11.12
C VAL A 48 12.24 3.79 10.95
N MET A 49 12.30 2.46 11.15
CA MET A 49 13.57 1.75 10.93
C MET A 49 13.95 1.62 9.44
N SER A 50 13.00 1.82 8.51
CA SER A 50 13.30 2.03 7.09
C SER A 50 13.84 3.43 6.77
N SER A 51 13.74 4.41 7.67
CA SER A 51 14.26 5.76 7.45
C SER A 51 15.78 5.88 7.65
N LEU A 52 16.48 4.78 7.96
CA LEU A 52 17.94 4.76 8.16
C LEU A 52 18.70 3.97 7.08
N GLN A 53 18.03 3.26 6.17
CA GLN A 53 18.74 2.65 5.04
C GLN A 53 18.87 3.66 3.90
N PRO A 54 20.10 4.01 3.46
CA PRO A 54 20.26 4.93 2.35
C PRO A 54 19.61 4.35 1.09
N ILE A 55 18.87 5.19 0.34
CA ILE A 55 18.15 4.81 -0.89
C ILE A 55 19.07 4.06 -1.88
N ALA A 56 20.37 4.40 -1.89
CA ALA A 56 21.39 3.72 -2.68
C ALA A 56 21.48 2.21 -2.37
N HIS A 57 21.44 1.84 -1.10
CA HIS A 57 21.54 0.44 -0.67
C HIS A 57 20.28 -0.36 -1.03
N LEU A 58 19.09 0.23 -0.85
CA LEU A 58 17.83 -0.39 -1.28
C LEU A 58 17.78 -0.53 -2.82
N THR A 59 18.30 0.45 -3.55
CA THR A 59 18.43 0.40 -5.01
C THR A 59 19.33 -0.77 -5.43
N GLY A 60 20.51 -0.91 -4.82
CA GLY A 60 21.44 -2.01 -5.11
C GLY A 60 20.82 -3.39 -4.89
N ARG A 61 20.15 -3.60 -3.74
CA ARG A 61 19.44 -4.86 -3.44
C ARG A 61 18.32 -5.15 -4.43
N THR A 62 17.56 -4.13 -4.83
CA THR A 62 16.48 -4.29 -5.82
C THR A 62 17.03 -4.69 -7.19
N ILE A 63 18.15 -4.10 -7.62
CA ILE A 63 18.82 -4.44 -8.89
C ILE A 63 19.34 -5.88 -8.85
N VAL A 64 20.03 -6.26 -7.78
CA VAL A 64 20.55 -7.63 -7.61
C VAL A 64 19.40 -8.64 -7.63
N ALA A 65 18.32 -8.40 -6.88
CA ALA A 65 17.14 -9.25 -6.90
C ALA A 65 16.53 -9.36 -8.30
N ALA A 66 16.38 -8.25 -9.02
CA ALA A 66 15.79 -8.23 -10.35
C ALA A 66 16.62 -9.02 -11.38
N ILE A 67 17.94 -8.86 -11.37
CA ILE A 67 18.85 -9.57 -12.27
C ILE A 67 18.78 -11.09 -12.00
N LEU A 68 18.93 -11.51 -10.74
CA LEU A 68 18.90 -12.93 -10.40
C LEU A 68 17.51 -13.54 -10.59
N CYS A 69 16.44 -12.78 -10.33
CA CYS A 69 15.07 -13.18 -10.64
C CYS A 69 14.87 -13.43 -12.14
N LEU A 70 15.41 -12.57 -13.01
CA LEU A 70 15.30 -12.76 -14.45
C LEU A 70 15.95 -14.08 -14.89
N VAL A 71 17.10 -14.43 -14.32
CA VAL A 71 17.78 -15.70 -14.59
C VAL A 71 16.94 -16.88 -14.08
N LEU A 72 16.38 -16.79 -12.87
CA LEU A 72 15.50 -17.83 -12.30
C LEU A 72 14.18 -18.00 -13.05
N LEU A 73 13.71 -16.98 -13.76
CA LEU A 73 12.48 -17.05 -14.55
C LEU A 73 12.67 -17.86 -15.83
N VAL A 74 13.88 -17.95 -16.39
CA VAL A 74 14.10 -18.65 -17.67
C VAL A 74 13.70 -20.13 -17.60
N PRO A 75 14.12 -20.93 -16.59
CA PRO A 75 13.68 -22.31 -16.45
C PRO A 75 12.18 -22.43 -16.16
N ALA A 76 11.63 -21.49 -15.38
CA ALA A 76 10.23 -21.53 -14.99
C ALA A 76 9.28 -21.24 -16.18
N VAL A 77 9.62 -20.26 -17.02
CA VAL A 77 8.91 -19.97 -18.28
C VAL A 77 9.08 -21.12 -19.27
N HIS A 78 10.26 -21.73 -19.31
CA HIS A 78 10.53 -22.86 -20.19
C HIS A 78 9.66 -24.08 -19.85
N ASN A 79 9.61 -24.46 -18.56
CA ASN A 79 8.77 -25.54 -18.07
C ASN A 79 7.29 -25.24 -18.33
N PHE A 80 6.88 -23.97 -18.22
CA PHE A 80 5.52 -23.53 -18.53
C PHE A 80 5.19 -23.60 -20.04
N ALA A 81 6.14 -23.28 -20.91
CA ALA A 81 5.95 -23.24 -22.36
C ALA A 81 6.04 -24.61 -23.06
N ALA A 82 6.26 -25.71 -22.30
CA ALA A 82 6.41 -27.09 -22.80
C ALA A 82 7.37 -27.23 -24.00
N ASN A 83 8.34 -26.33 -24.14
CA ASN A 83 9.30 -26.36 -25.22
C ASN A 83 10.40 -27.35 -24.85
N SER A 84 10.84 -28.24 -25.74
CA SER A 84 11.83 -29.29 -25.43
C SER A 84 13.30 -28.86 -25.63
N ARG A 85 13.56 -27.56 -25.83
CA ARG A 85 14.86 -27.03 -26.29
C ARG A 85 15.70 -26.27 -25.26
N ALA A 86 15.34 -26.21 -23.97
CA ALA A 86 16.28 -25.62 -23.00
C ALA A 86 17.44 -26.57 -22.80
N LYS A 87 18.63 -25.98 -22.73
CA LYS A 87 19.84 -26.69 -22.35
C LYS A 87 19.64 -27.26 -20.93
N ALA A 88 19.95 -28.54 -20.73
CA ALA A 88 19.71 -29.28 -19.49
C ALA A 88 20.27 -28.61 -18.22
N TRP A 89 21.38 -27.87 -18.33
CA TRP A 89 21.97 -27.12 -17.22
C TRP A 89 21.06 -26.03 -16.63
N LEU A 90 20.16 -25.41 -17.41
CA LEU A 90 19.31 -24.32 -16.93
C LEU A 90 18.20 -24.82 -16.02
N VAL A 91 17.72 -26.05 -16.27
CA VAL A 91 16.66 -26.69 -15.48
C VAL A 91 17.24 -27.32 -14.20
N ASN A 92 18.57 -27.37 -14.05
CA ASN A 92 19.22 -28.01 -12.90
C ASN A 92 18.77 -27.37 -11.56
N PRO A 93 18.13 -28.14 -10.65
CA PRO A 93 17.65 -27.65 -9.35
C PRO A 93 18.73 -27.01 -8.48
N TRP A 94 19.96 -27.53 -8.52
CA TRP A 94 21.08 -27.01 -7.72
C TRP A 94 21.58 -25.65 -8.22
N LEU A 95 21.56 -25.43 -9.54
CA LEU A 95 21.89 -24.11 -10.10
C LEU A 95 20.84 -23.08 -9.68
N GLN A 96 19.56 -23.44 -9.72
CA GLN A 96 18.48 -22.58 -9.25
C GLN A 96 18.61 -22.27 -7.75
N ALA A 97 18.96 -23.27 -6.93
CA ALA A 97 19.23 -23.07 -5.50
C ALA A 97 20.40 -22.10 -5.28
N ALA A 98 21.51 -22.27 -6.01
CA ALA A 98 22.69 -21.41 -5.91
C ALA A 98 22.36 -19.94 -6.26
N ILE A 99 21.51 -19.71 -7.27
CA ILE A 99 21.08 -18.37 -7.69
C ILE A 99 20.05 -17.77 -6.71
N ALA A 100 19.13 -18.57 -6.20
CA ALA A 100 18.09 -18.11 -5.28
C ALA A 100 18.62 -17.79 -3.89
N THR A 101 19.72 -18.41 -3.47
CA THR A 101 20.32 -18.22 -2.13
C THR A 101 20.74 -16.77 -1.87
N PRO A 102 21.50 -16.08 -2.75
CA PRO A 102 21.76 -14.65 -2.63
C PRO A 102 20.48 -13.80 -2.60
N VAL A 103 19.46 -14.16 -3.38
CA VAL A 103 18.17 -13.42 -3.33
C VAL A 103 17.53 -13.56 -1.95
N MET A 104 17.46 -14.78 -1.42
CA MET A 104 16.86 -15.10 -0.13
C MET A 104 17.57 -14.41 1.04
N PHE A 105 18.89 -14.51 1.11
CA PHE A 105 19.63 -14.04 2.29
C PHE A 105 20.13 -12.61 2.19
N TYR A 106 20.54 -12.14 1.00
CA TYR A 106 21.02 -10.77 0.83
C TYR A 106 19.87 -9.82 0.51
N SER A 107 19.14 -10.08 -0.60
CA SER A 107 18.13 -9.15 -1.08
C SER A 107 16.88 -9.13 -0.20
N ALA A 108 16.37 -10.29 0.21
CA ALA A 108 15.16 -10.40 1.03
C ALA A 108 15.39 -10.15 2.53
N SER A 109 16.64 -9.92 2.97
CA SER A 109 16.93 -9.65 4.40
C SER A 109 16.07 -8.53 5.03
N PRO A 110 15.74 -7.39 4.37
CA PRO A 110 14.84 -6.40 4.96
C PRO A 110 13.43 -6.95 5.17
N ILE A 111 12.95 -7.75 4.22
CA ILE A 111 11.61 -8.36 4.27
C ILE A 111 11.52 -9.29 5.48
N HIS A 112 12.54 -10.13 5.68
CA HIS A 112 12.60 -11.04 6.83
C HIS A 112 12.72 -10.30 8.15
N VAL A 113 13.64 -9.33 8.27
CA VAL A 113 13.85 -8.58 9.51
C VAL A 113 12.60 -7.78 9.89
N ILE A 114 11.99 -7.06 8.94
CA ILE A 114 10.79 -6.26 9.20
C ILE A 114 9.58 -7.17 9.46
N GLY A 115 9.41 -8.21 8.64
CA GLY A 115 8.29 -9.13 8.74
C GLY A 115 8.29 -9.93 10.05
N TRP A 116 9.46 -10.41 10.48
CA TRP A 116 9.61 -11.15 11.73
C TRP A 116 9.41 -10.27 12.96
N LYS A 117 10.02 -9.08 12.98
CA LYS A 117 9.81 -8.10 14.07
C LYS A 117 8.34 -7.70 14.20
N ALA A 118 7.64 -7.47 13.08
CA ALA A 118 6.22 -7.15 13.06
C ALA A 118 5.34 -8.28 13.63
N LEU A 119 5.69 -9.53 13.34
CA LEU A 119 4.99 -10.70 13.86
C LEU A 119 5.17 -10.82 15.38
N VAL A 120 6.42 -10.72 15.86
CA VAL A 120 6.75 -10.79 17.29
C VAL A 120 6.10 -9.65 18.08
N ASN A 121 6.05 -8.44 17.50
CA ASN A 121 5.48 -7.26 18.14
C ASN A 121 3.94 -7.18 18.04
N ARG A 122 3.25 -8.24 17.59
CA ARG A 122 1.77 -8.27 17.42
C ARG A 122 1.23 -7.16 16.51
N THR A 123 2.04 -6.70 15.58
CA THR A 123 1.64 -5.71 14.55
C THR A 123 1.88 -6.30 13.15
N PRO A 124 1.27 -7.47 12.86
CA PRO A 124 1.56 -8.21 11.64
C PRO A 124 1.25 -7.36 10.40
N ASN A 125 2.14 -7.41 9.42
CA ASN A 125 2.05 -6.60 8.22
C ASN A 125 2.32 -7.42 6.96
N MET A 126 2.28 -6.77 5.80
CA MET A 126 2.54 -7.41 4.50
C MET A 126 3.88 -8.14 4.45
N MET A 127 4.92 -7.60 5.11
CA MET A 127 6.25 -8.21 5.12
C MET A 127 6.28 -9.51 5.92
N SER A 128 5.40 -9.65 6.93
CA SER A 128 5.26 -10.91 7.68
C SER A 128 4.78 -12.04 6.79
N LEU A 129 3.72 -11.83 5.99
CA LEU A 129 3.22 -12.82 5.03
C LEU A 129 4.26 -13.14 3.95
N ALA A 130 4.86 -12.10 3.36
CA ALA A 130 5.91 -12.26 2.34
C ALA A 130 7.08 -13.08 2.89
N SER A 131 7.56 -12.77 4.10
CA SER A 131 8.65 -13.50 4.74
C SER A 131 8.33 -14.99 4.94
N ILE A 132 7.16 -15.32 5.48
CA ILE A 132 6.77 -16.71 5.73
C ILE A 132 6.61 -17.47 4.42
N GLY A 133 5.97 -16.86 3.41
CA GLY A 133 5.82 -17.45 2.08
C GLY A 133 7.17 -17.72 1.40
N LEU A 134 8.08 -16.74 1.41
CA LEU A 134 9.44 -16.87 0.86
C LEU A 134 10.22 -18.01 1.53
N ILE A 135 10.18 -18.08 2.87
CA ILE A 135 10.83 -19.14 3.64
C ILE A 135 10.22 -20.50 3.28
N GLY A 136 8.89 -20.60 3.23
CA GLY A 136 8.19 -21.84 2.88
C GLY A 136 8.55 -22.34 1.49
N SER A 137 8.53 -21.47 0.47
CA SER A 137 8.88 -21.82 -0.91
C SER A 137 10.35 -22.21 -1.06
N TYR A 138 11.26 -21.46 -0.43
CA TYR A 138 12.69 -21.77 -0.46
C TYR A 138 12.98 -23.10 0.23
N ALA A 139 12.42 -23.32 1.42
CA ALA A 139 12.59 -24.56 2.17
C ALA A 139 12.03 -25.78 1.41
N TYR A 140 10.82 -25.66 0.85
CA TYR A 140 10.25 -26.72 0.00
C TYR A 140 11.16 -27.06 -1.18
N SER A 141 11.65 -26.04 -1.89
CA SER A 141 12.52 -26.24 -3.07
C SER A 141 13.87 -26.86 -2.69
N LEU A 142 14.42 -26.49 -1.54
CA LEU A 142 15.66 -27.05 -1.04
C LEU A 142 15.48 -28.51 -0.60
N LEU A 143 14.36 -28.84 0.04
CA LEU A 143 14.02 -30.20 0.40
C LEU A 143 13.84 -31.09 -0.84
N ASP A 144 13.25 -30.57 -1.91
CA ASP A 144 13.13 -31.28 -3.19
C ASP A 144 14.51 -31.56 -3.82
N CYS A 145 15.45 -30.61 -3.74
CA CYS A 145 16.85 -30.82 -4.17
C CYS A 145 17.57 -31.90 -3.35
N LEU A 146 17.38 -31.91 -2.03
CA LEU A 146 18.09 -32.81 -1.12
C LEU A 146 17.48 -34.21 -1.10
N PHE A 147 16.15 -34.30 -1.21
CA PHE A 147 15.38 -35.54 -1.05
C PHE A 147 14.33 -35.69 -2.17
N PRO A 148 14.75 -35.83 -3.45
CA PRO A 148 13.82 -35.85 -4.60
C PRO A 148 12.85 -37.03 -4.59
N ARG A 149 13.14 -38.10 -3.82
CA ARG A 149 12.24 -39.26 -3.66
C ARG A 149 11.19 -39.07 -2.56
N LEU A 150 11.43 -38.16 -1.61
CA LEU A 150 10.54 -37.89 -0.48
C LEU A 150 9.32 -37.07 -0.91
N LEU A 151 9.53 -36.15 -1.85
CA LEU A 151 8.56 -35.16 -2.30
C LEU A 151 8.07 -35.40 -3.73
N ALA A 152 8.35 -36.58 -4.33
CA ALA A 152 8.04 -36.92 -5.71
C ALA A 152 6.53 -36.84 -6.01
N TRP A 153 6.07 -35.63 -6.28
CA TRP A 153 4.71 -35.28 -6.64
C TRP A 153 4.80 -34.21 -7.74
N ASN A 154 4.29 -34.54 -8.93
CA ASN A 154 4.19 -33.62 -10.06
C ASN A 154 5.56 -33.11 -10.58
N ASP A 155 6.36 -34.01 -11.17
CA ASP A 155 7.58 -33.73 -11.95
C ASP A 155 8.74 -33.01 -11.24
N ASN A 156 8.85 -33.08 -9.90
CA ASN A 156 9.93 -32.46 -9.11
C ASN A 156 10.18 -30.99 -9.51
N GLN A 157 9.11 -30.22 -9.61
CA GLN A 157 9.21 -28.80 -9.93
C GLN A 157 9.69 -28.02 -8.70
N THR A 158 10.79 -27.29 -8.87
CA THR A 158 11.31 -26.39 -7.84
C THR A 158 10.65 -25.02 -7.90
N TYR A 159 10.59 -24.37 -6.74
CA TYR A 159 9.88 -23.12 -6.52
C TYR A 159 10.86 -21.96 -6.18
N PHE A 160 12.10 -22.04 -6.68
CA PHE A 160 13.11 -21.00 -6.46
C PHE A 160 12.80 -19.68 -7.18
N ALA A 161 12.18 -19.74 -8.36
CA ALA A 161 11.78 -18.56 -9.12
C ALA A 161 10.83 -17.64 -8.32
N PHE A 162 10.02 -18.20 -7.43
CA PHE A 162 9.10 -17.47 -6.57
C PHE A 162 9.81 -16.54 -5.60
N VAL A 163 10.90 -17.03 -5.03
CA VAL A 163 11.75 -16.25 -4.13
C VAL A 163 12.27 -15.02 -4.86
N GLY A 164 12.72 -15.19 -6.11
CA GLY A 164 13.10 -14.12 -7.04
C GLY A 164 12.00 -13.09 -7.26
N VAL A 165 10.83 -13.54 -7.73
CA VAL A 165 9.73 -12.66 -8.16
C VAL A 165 9.18 -11.87 -6.99
N ILE A 166 8.83 -12.52 -5.88
CA ILE A 166 8.21 -11.85 -4.73
C ILE A 166 9.20 -10.85 -4.11
N THR A 167 10.45 -11.24 -3.92
CA THR A 167 11.49 -10.35 -3.38
C THR A 167 11.66 -9.11 -4.27
N THR A 168 11.74 -9.30 -5.59
CA THR A 168 11.91 -8.19 -6.54
C THR A 168 10.72 -7.24 -6.49
N LEU A 169 9.48 -7.75 -6.52
CA LEU A 169 8.28 -6.92 -6.49
C LEU A 169 8.15 -6.14 -5.18
N VAL A 170 8.40 -6.79 -4.05
CA VAL A 170 8.31 -6.16 -2.73
C VAL A 170 9.38 -5.07 -2.57
N LEU A 171 10.64 -5.34 -2.96
CA LEU A 171 11.71 -4.35 -2.90
C LEU A 171 11.47 -3.19 -3.87
N LEU A 172 10.98 -3.47 -5.08
CA LEU A 172 10.62 -2.44 -6.05
C LEU A 172 9.51 -1.54 -5.50
N ALA A 173 8.50 -2.12 -4.85
CA ALA A 173 7.44 -1.37 -4.19
C ALA A 173 7.97 -0.47 -3.06
N GLN A 174 8.89 -0.97 -2.24
CA GLN A 174 9.56 -0.17 -1.21
C GLN A 174 10.40 0.96 -1.84
N LEU A 175 11.19 0.66 -2.86
CA LEU A 175 12.06 1.62 -3.53
C LEU A 175 11.26 2.77 -4.16
N ILE A 176 10.16 2.46 -4.84
CA ILE A 176 9.25 3.48 -5.39
C ILE A 176 8.60 4.26 -4.25
N THR A 177 8.18 3.61 -3.17
CA THR A 177 7.55 4.33 -2.07
C THR A 177 8.51 5.33 -1.42
N ASP A 178 9.76 4.92 -1.19
CA ASP A 178 10.75 5.76 -0.51
C ASP A 178 11.30 6.88 -1.40
N ARG A 179 11.51 6.62 -2.69
CA ARG A 179 11.94 7.68 -3.64
C ARG A 179 10.89 8.77 -3.83
N TRP A 180 9.61 8.40 -3.77
CA TRP A 180 8.52 9.31 -4.14
C TRP A 180 7.82 9.93 -2.92
N MET A 181 7.99 9.36 -1.74
CA MET A 181 7.40 9.85 -0.48
C MET A 181 8.42 9.83 0.66
N SER A 182 9.49 10.62 0.52
CA SER A 182 10.58 10.73 1.49
C SER A 182 10.14 11.11 2.92
N HIS A 183 8.95 11.71 3.06
CA HIS A 183 8.36 12.09 4.34
C HIS A 183 7.02 11.39 4.57
N ARG A 184 7.05 10.12 4.98
CA ARG A 184 5.85 9.39 5.39
C ARG A 184 5.33 9.93 6.73
N ARG A 185 4.44 10.93 6.71
CA ARG A 185 3.52 11.12 7.85
C ARG A 185 2.36 10.12 7.73
N LYS A 186 1.92 9.53 8.86
CA LYS A 186 0.82 8.55 8.89
C LYS A 186 -0.48 9.19 8.37
N LEU A 187 -0.78 8.98 7.09
CA LEU A 187 -1.94 9.54 6.39
C LEU A 187 -3.25 8.85 6.85
N PRO A 188 -4.40 9.53 6.88
CA PRO A 188 -5.68 8.94 7.31
C PRO A 188 -6.05 7.67 6.55
N ALA A 189 -5.88 7.66 5.22
CA ALA A 189 -6.18 6.49 4.40
C ALA A 189 -5.17 5.34 4.61
N GLN A 190 -3.94 5.63 5.03
CA GLN A 190 -2.95 4.61 5.36
C GLN A 190 -3.32 3.86 6.65
N ARG A 191 -3.85 4.57 7.65
CA ARG A 191 -4.35 3.95 8.90
C ARG A 191 -5.48 2.95 8.65
N MET A 192 -6.32 3.20 7.64
CA MET A 192 -7.39 2.27 7.25
C MET A 192 -6.80 0.96 6.72
N VAL A 193 -5.78 1.06 5.85
CA VAL A 193 -5.08 -0.10 5.29
C VAL A 193 -4.33 -0.88 6.36
N ASP A 194 -3.63 -0.19 7.26
CA ASP A 194 -2.90 -0.81 8.37
C ASP A 194 -3.85 -1.58 9.29
N ARG A 195 -5.02 -1.01 9.61
CA ARG A 195 -6.06 -1.67 10.42
C ARG A 195 -6.58 -2.95 9.77
N VAL A 196 -6.84 -2.92 8.46
CA VAL A 196 -7.27 -4.10 7.72
C VAL A 196 -6.19 -5.17 7.76
N THR A 197 -4.92 -4.78 7.59
CA THR A 197 -3.78 -5.72 7.55
C THR A 197 -3.60 -6.47 8.87
N VAL A 198 -3.77 -5.79 10.01
CA VAL A 198 -3.64 -6.40 11.35
C VAL A 198 -4.65 -7.54 11.57
N ILE A 199 -5.82 -7.46 10.96
CA ILE A 199 -6.84 -8.53 11.01
C ILE A 199 -6.60 -9.56 9.90
N PHE A 200 -6.31 -9.08 8.69
CA PHE A 200 -6.17 -9.91 7.50
C PHE A 200 -5.02 -10.91 7.59
N VAL A 201 -3.85 -10.50 8.11
CA VAL A 201 -2.67 -11.38 8.18
C VAL A 201 -2.90 -12.60 9.09
N PRO A 202 -3.35 -12.47 10.35
CA PRO A 202 -3.68 -13.63 11.17
C PRO A 202 -4.73 -14.55 10.54
N VAL A 203 -5.77 -13.99 9.91
CA VAL A 203 -6.81 -14.76 9.23
C VAL A 203 -6.20 -15.62 8.12
N VAL A 204 -5.33 -15.05 7.29
CA VAL A 204 -4.62 -15.77 6.22
C VAL A 204 -3.74 -16.88 6.78
N LEU A 205 -3.00 -16.63 7.88
CA LEU A 205 -2.16 -17.65 8.51
C LEU A 205 -3.01 -18.83 9.03
N ILE A 206 -4.16 -18.55 9.63
CA ILE A 206 -5.12 -19.58 10.06
C ILE A 206 -5.66 -20.35 8.85
N ILE A 207 -6.03 -19.67 7.76
CA ILE A 207 -6.50 -20.33 6.53
C ILE A 207 -5.40 -21.23 5.94
N ALA A 208 -4.15 -20.77 5.87
CA ALA A 208 -3.03 -21.56 5.37
C ALA A 208 -2.77 -22.81 6.23
N LEU A 209 -2.82 -22.66 7.57
CA LEU A 209 -2.71 -23.76 8.52
C LEU A 209 -3.83 -24.79 8.32
N TRP A 210 -5.08 -24.35 8.24
CA TRP A 210 -6.20 -25.25 8.02
C TRP A 210 -6.18 -25.89 6.64
N THR A 211 -5.72 -25.17 5.61
CA THR A 211 -5.51 -25.73 4.27
C THR A 211 -4.51 -26.87 4.33
N PHE A 212 -3.36 -26.68 4.97
CA PHE A 212 -2.37 -27.73 5.17
C PHE A 212 -2.99 -28.95 5.87
N THR A 213 -3.70 -28.74 6.98
CA THR A 213 -4.30 -29.83 7.75
C THR A 213 -5.37 -30.60 6.99
N LEU A 214 -6.25 -29.90 6.27
CA LEU A 214 -7.32 -30.51 5.48
C LEU A 214 -6.77 -31.33 4.32
N TRP A 215 -5.75 -30.82 3.61
CA TRP A 215 -5.09 -31.56 2.55
C TRP A 215 -4.28 -32.75 3.07
N LEU A 216 -3.70 -32.63 4.26
CA LEU A 216 -3.03 -33.76 4.90
C LEU A 216 -4.04 -34.85 5.35
N ALA A 217 -5.26 -34.44 5.72
CA ALA A 217 -6.32 -35.31 6.19
C ALA A 217 -7.08 -36.03 5.07
N PHE A 218 -7.49 -35.27 4.05
CA PHE A 218 -8.44 -35.69 3.01
C PHE A 218 -7.87 -35.62 1.59
N GLY A 219 -6.64 -35.13 1.43
CA GLY A 219 -6.01 -35.00 0.12
C GLY A 219 -5.70 -36.34 -0.53
N PRO A 220 -5.53 -36.35 -1.87
CA PRO A 220 -5.05 -37.51 -2.61
C PRO A 220 -3.63 -37.87 -2.16
N GLN A 221 -3.27 -39.14 -2.30
CA GLN A 221 -1.89 -39.56 -2.05
C GLN A 221 -0.98 -39.11 -3.20
N PRO A 222 0.25 -38.61 -2.92
CA PRO A 222 0.84 -38.31 -1.61
C PRO A 222 0.31 -37.00 -0.98
N ALA A 223 -0.20 -37.08 0.26
CA ALA A 223 -0.90 -35.97 0.91
C ALA A 223 0.04 -34.83 1.37
N LEU A 224 1.26 -35.14 1.82
CA LEU A 224 2.18 -34.16 2.40
C LEU A 224 2.67 -33.11 1.39
N PRO A 225 3.20 -33.47 0.19
CA PRO A 225 3.61 -32.48 -0.80
C PRO A 225 2.46 -31.57 -1.22
N THR A 226 1.27 -32.15 -1.48
CA THR A 226 0.08 -31.38 -1.86
C THR A 226 -0.36 -30.43 -0.76
N ALA A 227 -0.37 -30.87 0.50
CA ALA A 227 -0.72 -30.04 1.65
C ALA A 227 0.23 -28.85 1.81
N VAL A 228 1.55 -29.10 1.72
CA VAL A 228 2.57 -28.04 1.82
C VAL A 228 2.42 -27.04 0.67
N LEU A 229 2.25 -27.52 -0.57
CA LEU A 229 2.09 -26.66 -1.74
C LEU A 229 0.82 -25.82 -1.69
N CYS A 230 -0.32 -26.38 -1.27
CA CYS A 230 -1.56 -25.61 -1.13
C CYS A 230 -1.42 -24.54 -0.05
N ALA A 231 -0.79 -24.85 1.09
CA ALA A 231 -0.54 -23.88 2.14
C ALA A 231 0.39 -22.75 1.69
N ILE A 232 1.49 -23.10 0.99
CA ILE A 232 2.41 -22.11 0.40
C ILE A 232 1.66 -21.25 -0.64
N SER A 233 0.85 -21.85 -1.52
CA SER A 233 0.02 -21.12 -2.50
C SER A 233 -0.91 -20.13 -1.83
N VAL A 234 -1.57 -20.51 -0.72
CA VAL A 234 -2.44 -19.61 0.06
C VAL A 234 -1.65 -18.44 0.64
N LEU A 235 -0.48 -18.68 1.23
CA LEU A 235 0.37 -17.62 1.79
C LEU A 235 0.87 -16.65 0.71
N ILE A 236 1.26 -17.18 -0.46
CA ILE A 236 1.75 -16.40 -1.59
C ILE A 236 0.63 -15.54 -2.16
N ILE A 237 -0.49 -16.14 -2.55
CA ILE A 237 -1.59 -15.40 -3.21
C ILE A 237 -2.19 -14.35 -2.28
N ALA A 238 -2.13 -14.59 -0.96
CA ALA A 238 -2.61 -13.66 0.03
C ALA A 238 -1.69 -12.45 0.23
N CYS A 239 -0.43 -12.48 -0.21
CA CYS A 239 0.50 -11.37 -0.04
C CYS A 239 0.09 -10.18 -0.93
N PRO A 240 -0.41 -9.06 -0.37
CA PRO A 240 -0.95 -7.99 -1.19
C PRO A 240 0.17 -7.04 -1.66
N CYS A 241 1.08 -7.49 -2.53
CA CYS A 241 2.23 -6.68 -2.99
C CYS A 241 1.81 -5.32 -3.59
N ALA A 242 0.65 -5.28 -4.25
CA ALA A 242 0.10 -4.07 -4.84
C ALA A 242 -0.35 -3.02 -3.79
N LEU A 243 -0.65 -3.45 -2.57
CA LEU A 243 -1.04 -2.56 -1.46
C LEU A 243 0.07 -1.58 -1.11
N GLY A 244 1.32 -2.04 -1.21
CA GLY A 244 2.52 -1.26 -0.86
C GLY A 244 2.67 0.03 -1.66
N TRP A 245 2.22 0.06 -2.93
CA TRP A 245 2.32 1.24 -3.80
C TRP A 245 0.98 1.80 -4.29
N ALA A 246 -0.16 1.17 -3.98
CA ALA A 246 -1.48 1.58 -4.46
C ALA A 246 -1.80 3.04 -4.13
N MET A 247 -1.44 3.46 -2.92
CA MET A 247 -1.61 4.83 -2.43
C MET A 247 -0.45 5.75 -2.82
N PRO A 248 0.84 5.37 -2.62
CA PRO A 248 1.98 6.18 -3.07
C PRO A 248 1.88 6.61 -4.53
N LEU A 249 1.62 5.68 -5.47
CA LEU A 249 1.58 5.98 -6.89
C LEU A 249 0.47 6.96 -7.26
N SER A 250 -0.74 6.75 -6.73
CA SER A 250 -1.87 7.64 -6.98
C SER A 250 -1.59 9.05 -6.47
N ILE A 251 -1.01 9.17 -5.27
CA ILE A 251 -0.64 10.45 -4.67
C ILE A 251 0.47 11.11 -5.50
N SER A 252 1.53 10.39 -5.85
CA SER A 252 2.63 10.92 -6.64
C SER A 252 2.19 11.47 -7.99
N PHE A 253 1.36 10.72 -8.74
CA PHE A 253 0.82 11.22 -10.01
C PHE A 253 -0.11 12.43 -9.82
N ALA A 254 -0.83 12.49 -8.71
CA ALA A 254 -1.64 13.65 -8.35
C ALA A 254 -0.78 14.86 -8.00
N LEU A 255 0.32 14.71 -7.26
CA LEU A 255 1.28 15.78 -6.97
C LEU A 255 1.95 16.29 -8.25
N GLN A 256 2.39 15.39 -9.13
CA GLN A 256 2.94 15.78 -10.44
C GLN A 256 1.94 16.54 -11.29
N ARG A 257 0.65 16.21 -11.18
CA ARG A 257 -0.42 16.97 -11.84
C ARG A 257 -0.63 18.33 -11.15
N ALA A 258 -0.71 18.37 -9.82
CA ALA A 258 -0.87 19.61 -9.07
C ALA A 258 0.25 20.61 -9.43
N HIS A 259 1.49 20.14 -9.47
CA HIS A 259 2.64 20.96 -9.82
C HIS A 259 2.55 21.50 -11.26
N ARG A 260 2.14 20.67 -12.23
CA ARG A 260 1.87 21.13 -13.62
C ARG A 260 0.71 22.13 -13.71
N ASP A 261 -0.24 22.04 -12.79
CA ASP A 261 -1.39 22.96 -12.68
C ASP A 261 -1.07 24.21 -11.83
N GLY A 262 0.20 24.44 -11.47
CA GLY A 262 0.64 25.64 -10.70
C GLY A 262 0.38 25.56 -9.19
N MET A 263 0.18 24.36 -8.65
CA MET A 263 -0.07 24.11 -7.23
C MET A 263 1.06 23.26 -6.62
N ARG A 264 1.74 23.77 -5.59
CA ARG A 264 2.72 23.00 -4.80
C ARG A 264 2.09 22.61 -3.47
N ILE A 265 1.78 21.33 -3.33
CA ILE A 265 1.28 20.75 -2.08
C ILE A 265 2.47 20.49 -1.17
N VAL A 266 2.54 21.23 -0.06
CA VAL A 266 3.61 21.06 0.94
C VAL A 266 3.29 19.84 1.81
N HIS A 267 2.04 19.73 2.26
CA HIS A 267 1.60 18.68 3.17
C HIS A 267 0.67 17.70 2.45
N LEU A 268 1.09 16.43 2.32
CA LEU A 268 0.32 15.36 1.64
C LEU A 268 -1.11 15.16 2.18
N ASN A 269 -1.33 15.44 3.47
CA ASN A 269 -2.64 15.28 4.11
C ASN A 269 -3.69 16.22 3.50
N VAL A 270 -3.27 17.38 2.97
CA VAL A 270 -4.12 18.37 2.31
C VAL A 270 -4.79 17.75 1.09
N LEU A 271 -4.04 17.00 0.28
CA LEU A 271 -4.57 16.33 -0.90
C LEU A 271 -5.65 15.29 -0.56
N GLN A 272 -5.60 14.65 0.61
CA GLN A 272 -6.59 13.64 1.02
C GLN A 272 -7.81 14.26 1.68
N ARG A 273 -7.59 15.37 2.39
CA ARG A 273 -8.61 16.09 3.15
C ARG A 273 -9.40 17.07 2.29
N ALA A 274 -8.83 17.61 1.21
CA ALA A 274 -9.47 18.65 0.41
C ALA A 274 -10.86 18.29 -0.12
N GLN A 275 -11.16 17.01 -0.40
CA GLN A 275 -12.52 16.55 -0.75
C GLN A 275 -13.60 16.81 0.31
N TYR A 276 -13.21 17.12 1.55
CA TYR A 276 -14.11 17.44 2.66
C TYR A 276 -14.23 18.94 2.93
N ILE A 277 -13.59 19.79 2.11
CA ILE A 277 -13.75 21.25 2.19
C ILE A 277 -15.21 21.59 1.89
N ARG A 278 -15.87 22.24 2.85
CA ARG A 278 -17.25 22.72 2.71
C ARG A 278 -17.36 24.23 2.85
N SER A 279 -16.36 24.86 3.47
CA SER A 279 -16.27 26.31 3.59
C SER A 279 -14.87 26.78 3.20
N VAL A 280 -14.80 27.84 2.42
CA VAL A 280 -13.55 28.51 2.03
C VAL A 280 -13.63 29.97 2.49
N VAL A 281 -12.69 30.38 3.31
CA VAL A 281 -12.56 31.72 3.83
C VAL A 281 -11.45 32.43 3.06
N PHE A 282 -11.76 33.55 2.42
CA PHE A 282 -10.79 34.38 1.72
C PHE A 282 -10.41 35.55 2.61
N SER A 283 -9.13 35.91 2.63
CA SER A 283 -8.72 37.18 3.20
C SER A 283 -9.32 38.34 2.41
N ASN A 284 -9.61 39.43 3.11
CA ASN A 284 -10.05 40.69 2.51
C ASN A 284 -9.05 41.20 1.46
N THR A 285 -7.75 40.95 1.63
CA THR A 285 -6.69 41.39 0.71
C THR A 285 -6.81 40.78 -0.68
N ILE A 286 -7.28 39.53 -0.78
CA ILE A 286 -7.43 38.79 -2.06
C ILE A 286 -8.89 38.68 -2.53
N ALA A 287 -9.84 39.18 -1.74
CA ALA A 287 -11.28 38.98 -2.00
C ALA A 287 -11.73 39.60 -3.33
N THR A 288 -11.17 40.74 -3.71
CA THR A 288 -11.47 41.44 -4.97
C THR A 288 -11.03 40.63 -6.19
N GLU A 289 -9.81 40.09 -6.16
CA GLU A 289 -9.22 39.30 -7.24
C GLU A 289 -9.85 37.90 -7.33
N ALA A 290 -10.18 37.30 -6.17
CA ALA A 290 -10.77 35.97 -6.07
C ALA A 290 -12.28 35.90 -6.31
N LYS A 291 -12.96 37.03 -6.64
CA LYS A 291 -14.43 37.08 -6.82
C LYS A 291 -14.96 36.03 -7.81
N SER A 292 -14.25 35.81 -8.92
CA SER A 292 -14.61 34.79 -9.92
C SER A 292 -14.52 33.36 -9.36
N ALA A 293 -13.52 33.09 -8.53
CA ALA A 293 -13.34 31.82 -7.86
C ALA A 293 -14.39 31.58 -6.77
N MET A 294 -14.75 32.61 -6.02
CA MET A 294 -15.83 32.56 -5.03
C MET A 294 -17.17 32.16 -5.68
N ILE A 295 -17.50 32.74 -6.84
CA ILE A 295 -18.70 32.38 -7.61
C ILE A 295 -18.64 30.90 -8.05
N ALA A 296 -17.48 30.43 -8.53
CA ALA A 296 -17.32 29.04 -8.95
C ALA A 296 -17.45 28.06 -7.77
N LEU A 297 -16.93 28.40 -6.60
CA LEU A 297 -17.06 27.62 -5.37
C LEU A 297 -18.51 27.57 -4.88
N ASN A 298 -19.20 28.71 -4.85
CA ASN A 298 -20.63 28.76 -4.49
C ASN A 298 -21.48 27.92 -5.45
N LYS A 299 -21.20 27.97 -6.76
CA LYS A 299 -21.86 27.11 -7.76
C LYS A 299 -21.59 25.62 -7.54
N ALA A 300 -20.42 25.27 -7.02
CA ALA A 300 -20.06 23.90 -6.64
C ALA A 300 -20.64 23.46 -5.27
N GLY A 301 -21.43 24.32 -4.61
CA GLY A 301 -22.03 24.05 -3.31
C GLY A 301 -21.07 24.20 -2.12
N ILE A 302 -19.97 24.93 -2.29
CA ILE A 302 -18.98 25.24 -1.25
C ILE A 302 -19.26 26.66 -0.75
N ARG A 303 -19.43 26.82 0.56
CA ARG A 303 -19.68 28.14 1.17
C ARG A 303 -18.42 28.99 1.09
N THR A 304 -18.58 30.26 0.75
CA THR A 304 -17.48 31.22 0.71
C THR A 304 -17.77 32.38 1.66
N SER A 305 -16.75 32.83 2.38
CA SER A 305 -16.82 34.02 3.24
C SER A 305 -15.53 34.80 3.14
N VAL A 306 -15.60 36.10 3.42
CA VAL A 306 -14.43 36.99 3.49
C VAL A 306 -14.15 37.33 4.94
N LEU A 307 -12.88 37.38 5.31
CA LEU A 307 -12.42 37.67 6.66
C LEU A 307 -11.27 38.68 6.62
N ASP A 308 -11.30 39.64 7.54
CA ASP A 308 -10.20 40.58 7.77
C ASP A 308 -9.37 40.10 8.98
N VAL A 309 -8.04 40.19 8.88
CA VAL A 309 -7.07 39.57 9.82
C VAL A 309 -6.14 40.62 10.45
N HIS A 310 -6.24 41.89 10.07
CA HIS A 310 -5.23 42.90 10.42
C HIS A 310 -5.20 43.35 11.90
N SER A 311 -6.05 42.84 12.80
CA SER A 311 -6.05 43.21 14.23
C SER A 311 -6.20 42.02 15.19
N ILE A 312 -5.70 42.14 16.43
CA ILE A 312 -5.79 41.09 17.47
C ILE A 312 -7.25 40.72 17.77
N SER A 313 -8.15 41.71 17.81
CA SER A 313 -9.59 41.49 17.91
C SER A 313 -10.16 40.76 16.70
N ALA A 314 -9.66 41.05 15.50
CA ALA A 314 -10.04 40.36 14.28
C ALA A 314 -9.54 38.91 14.26
N LEU A 315 -8.39 38.60 14.85
CA LEU A 315 -7.89 37.23 14.97
C LEU A 315 -8.76 36.35 15.88
N ALA A 316 -9.18 36.87 17.03
CA ALA A 316 -10.11 36.17 17.92
C ALA A 316 -11.49 36.01 17.29
N THR A 317 -11.96 37.04 16.59
CA THR A 317 -13.25 37.01 15.84
C THR A 317 -13.18 36.03 14.68
N ALA A 318 -12.07 35.99 13.95
CA ALA A 318 -11.76 35.04 12.89
C ALA A 318 -11.82 33.61 13.39
N ALA A 319 -11.12 33.31 14.49
CA ALA A 319 -11.13 31.98 15.10
C ALA A 319 -12.55 31.55 15.50
N ASN A 320 -13.31 32.44 16.16
CA ASN A 320 -14.70 32.17 16.53
C ASN A 320 -15.61 31.96 15.32
N GLN A 321 -15.42 32.74 14.24
CA GLN A 321 -16.17 32.58 13.00
C GLN A 321 -15.83 31.25 12.32
N ILE A 322 -14.56 30.85 12.27
CA ILE A 322 -14.12 29.55 11.74
C ILE A 322 -14.71 28.40 12.56
N ASP A 323 -14.74 28.50 13.89
CA ASP A 323 -15.34 27.48 14.75
C ASP A 323 -16.86 27.40 14.61
N SER A 324 -17.54 28.53 14.40
CA SER A 324 -18.97 28.53 14.09
C SER A 324 -19.27 27.78 12.78
N LEU A 325 -18.39 27.91 11.77
CA LEU A 325 -18.50 27.18 10.51
C LEU A 325 -18.26 25.67 10.67
N ARG A 326 -17.51 25.25 11.70
CA ARG A 326 -17.35 23.83 12.08
C ARG A 326 -18.58 23.25 12.77
N SER A 327 -19.32 24.06 13.54
CA SER A 327 -20.43 23.61 14.40
C SER A 327 -21.69 23.14 13.66
N THR A 328 -21.78 23.30 12.34
CA THR A 328 -23.00 22.98 11.57
C THR A 328 -23.15 21.46 11.36
N LYS A 329 -23.70 20.73 12.35
CA LYS A 329 -24.24 19.34 12.35
C LYS A 329 -23.39 18.20 11.74
N ASN A 330 -22.25 18.46 11.09
CA ASN A 330 -21.47 17.49 10.34
C ASN A 330 -20.00 17.60 10.74
N ARG A 331 -19.51 16.67 11.57
CA ARG A 331 -18.16 16.65 12.16
C ARG A 331 -17.00 16.53 11.14
N VAL A 332 -17.27 16.64 9.84
CA VAL A 332 -16.30 16.43 8.74
C VAL A 332 -16.17 17.66 7.83
N ALA A 333 -16.90 18.75 8.09
CA ALA A 333 -16.78 19.97 7.29
C ALA A 333 -15.44 20.67 7.56
N LEU A 334 -14.53 20.67 6.58
CA LEU A 334 -13.24 21.35 6.69
C LEU A 334 -13.33 22.80 6.20
N VAL A 335 -12.60 23.67 6.90
CA VAL A 335 -12.47 25.08 6.55
C VAL A 335 -11.08 25.33 5.95
N ALA A 336 -11.06 25.81 4.70
CA ALA A 336 -9.84 26.27 4.05
C ALA A 336 -9.73 27.79 4.15
N PHE A 337 -8.56 28.32 4.48
CA PHE A 337 -8.28 29.75 4.48
C PHE A 337 -7.29 30.10 3.39
N VAL A 338 -7.53 31.24 2.74
CA VAL A 338 -6.82 31.67 1.54
C VAL A 338 -6.33 33.09 1.75
N SER A 339 -5.03 33.30 1.66
CA SER A 339 -4.43 34.62 1.91
C SER A 339 -3.14 34.84 1.14
N THR A 340 -2.58 36.03 1.32
CA THR A 340 -1.18 36.32 1.07
C THR A 340 -0.34 35.86 2.29
N GLY A 341 0.96 35.63 2.10
CA GLY A 341 1.79 34.81 3.01
C GLY A 341 1.72 35.14 4.51
N LEU A 342 1.78 36.42 4.88
CA LEU A 342 1.89 36.87 6.28
C LEU A 342 0.64 36.57 7.13
N GLU A 343 -0.55 36.60 6.53
CA GLU A 343 -1.81 36.37 7.24
C GLU A 343 -2.06 34.89 7.54
N ALA A 344 -1.50 34.01 6.69
CA ALA A 344 -1.66 32.57 6.82
C ALA A 344 -1.02 32.02 8.09
N GLU A 345 0.10 32.60 8.52
CA GLU A 345 0.83 32.19 9.73
C GLU A 345 -0.01 32.42 10.98
N SER A 346 -0.63 33.59 11.09
CA SER A 346 -1.35 34.03 12.29
C SER A 346 -2.60 33.19 12.58
N ILE A 347 -3.25 32.64 11.55
CA ILE A 347 -4.51 31.88 11.67
C ILE A 347 -4.32 30.39 11.35
N ARG A 348 -3.08 29.94 11.08
CA ARG A 348 -2.80 28.55 10.63
C ARG A 348 -3.42 27.50 11.54
N ASN A 349 -3.32 27.70 12.85
CA ASN A 349 -3.80 26.75 13.85
C ASN A 349 -5.34 26.76 13.99
N ALA A 350 -6.01 27.83 13.56
CA ALA A 350 -7.46 27.91 13.60
C ALA A 350 -8.11 27.24 12.37
N VAL A 351 -7.38 27.04 11.27
CA VAL A 351 -7.91 26.50 10.00
C VAL A 351 -7.46 25.07 9.74
N ASP A 352 -8.20 24.33 8.92
CA ASP A 352 -7.84 22.94 8.60
C ASP A 352 -6.81 22.83 7.48
N ILE A 353 -6.86 23.78 6.54
CA ILE A 353 -6.00 23.87 5.36
C ILE A 353 -5.69 25.34 5.11
N SER A 354 -4.41 25.71 5.11
CA SER A 354 -3.93 27.05 4.75
C SER A 354 -3.43 27.10 3.29
N VAL A 355 -4.00 27.99 2.49
CA VAL A 355 -3.65 28.21 1.08
C VAL A 355 -3.03 29.58 0.91
N ILE A 356 -1.83 29.63 0.34
CA ILE A 356 -1.13 30.88 0.06
C ILE A 356 -1.00 31.08 -1.45
N TYR A 357 -1.44 32.24 -1.92
CA TYR A 357 -1.14 32.70 -3.28
C TYR A 357 0.20 33.44 -3.28
N THR A 358 1.13 32.99 -4.13
CA THR A 358 2.46 33.60 -4.28
C THR A 358 2.94 33.46 -5.72
N ASP A 359 3.60 34.49 -6.22
CA ASP A 359 4.29 34.45 -7.52
C ASP A 359 5.54 33.55 -7.46
N ASN A 360 6.20 33.49 -6.29
CA ASN A 360 7.40 32.69 -6.06
C ASN A 360 7.07 31.47 -5.20
N ILE A 361 6.63 30.39 -5.85
CA ILE A 361 6.28 29.11 -5.19
C ILE A 361 7.54 28.38 -4.66
N ASP A 362 8.70 28.61 -5.28
CA ASP A 362 9.93 27.88 -4.97
C ASP A 362 10.66 28.44 -3.74
N ASP A 363 10.62 29.76 -3.53
CA ASP A 363 11.33 30.48 -2.46
C ASP A 363 10.54 30.59 -1.15
N TYR A 364 9.27 30.19 -1.13
CA TYR A 364 8.42 30.28 0.07
C TYR A 364 8.75 29.19 1.11
N HIS A 365 8.93 29.57 2.37
CA HIS A 365 9.24 28.63 3.45
C HIS A 365 8.04 27.71 3.77
N PRO A 366 8.23 26.36 3.75
CA PRO A 366 7.13 25.40 3.81
C PRO A 366 6.45 25.24 5.18
N THR A 367 6.96 25.88 6.23
CA THR A 367 6.44 25.71 7.61
C THR A 367 5.05 26.33 7.80
N GLU A 368 4.70 27.36 7.04
CA GLU A 368 3.50 28.18 7.27
C GLU A 368 2.32 27.88 6.35
N ALA A 369 2.55 27.14 5.25
CA ALA A 369 1.52 26.82 4.26
C ALA A 369 1.25 25.31 4.13
N ASP A 370 -0.01 24.97 3.87
CA ASP A 370 -0.40 23.63 3.46
C ASP A 370 -0.33 23.45 1.94
N LEU A 371 -0.65 24.53 1.21
CA LEU A 371 -0.71 24.60 -0.24
C LEU A 371 -0.19 25.96 -0.71
N LEU A 372 0.71 25.95 -1.69
CA LEU A 372 1.15 27.15 -2.41
C LEU A 372 0.55 27.13 -3.82
N CYS A 373 -0.01 28.24 -4.26
CA CYS A 373 -0.65 28.38 -5.57
C CYS A 373 -0.16 29.62 -6.29
N ASN A 374 -0.03 29.53 -7.62
CA ASN A 374 0.23 30.70 -8.44
C ASN A 374 -1.05 31.57 -8.52
N PRO A 375 -0.98 32.92 -8.44
CA PRO A 375 -2.16 33.79 -8.50
C PRO A 375 -2.81 33.83 -9.89
N SER A 376 -2.13 33.37 -10.94
CA SER A 376 -2.63 33.41 -12.33
C SER A 376 -3.99 32.74 -12.56
N THR A 377 -4.41 31.82 -11.68
CA THR A 377 -5.74 31.21 -11.75
C THR A 377 -6.36 31.02 -10.36
N HIS A 378 -7.11 31.99 -9.84
CA HIS A 378 -7.81 31.88 -8.53
C HIS A 378 -8.75 30.65 -8.35
N SER A 379 -8.97 29.81 -9.37
CA SER A 379 -9.72 28.54 -9.29
C SER A 379 -8.91 27.34 -8.77
N HIS A 380 -7.68 27.53 -8.28
CA HIS A 380 -6.82 26.44 -7.76
C HIS A 380 -7.48 25.63 -6.63
N ILE A 381 -8.32 26.23 -5.78
CA ILE A 381 -9.00 25.51 -4.69
C ILE A 381 -10.02 24.51 -5.24
N LEU A 382 -10.82 24.93 -6.23
CA LEU A 382 -11.76 24.02 -6.89
C LEU A 382 -11.01 22.88 -7.60
N SER A 383 -9.90 23.20 -8.25
CA SER A 383 -9.02 22.22 -8.90
C SER A 383 -8.42 21.24 -7.88
N LEU A 384 -8.02 21.71 -6.70
CA LEU A 384 -7.53 20.88 -5.61
C LEU A 384 -8.63 19.93 -5.09
N ILE A 385 -9.85 20.42 -4.88
CA ILE A 385 -10.97 19.59 -4.41
C ILE A 385 -11.30 18.49 -5.43
N GLN A 386 -11.34 18.85 -6.72
CA GLN A 386 -11.55 17.88 -7.80
C GLN A 386 -10.41 16.86 -7.89
N LEU A 387 -9.16 17.32 -7.76
CA LEU A 387 -7.98 16.46 -7.75
C LEU A 387 -7.97 15.53 -6.55
N SER A 388 -8.37 16.02 -5.37
CA SER A 388 -8.52 15.23 -4.15
C SER A 388 -9.55 14.12 -4.34
N HIS A 389 -10.76 14.45 -4.83
CA HIS A 389 -11.78 13.46 -5.15
C HIS A 389 -11.31 12.41 -6.16
N ALA A 390 -10.65 12.85 -7.24
CA ALA A 390 -10.13 11.94 -8.26
C ALA A 390 -9.05 11.00 -7.67
N THR A 391 -8.11 11.55 -6.89
CA THR A 391 -7.05 10.80 -6.22
C THR A 391 -7.64 9.79 -5.24
N MET A 392 -8.54 10.21 -4.36
CA MET A 392 -9.13 9.33 -3.34
C MET A 392 -10.09 8.29 -3.92
N ARG A 393 -10.73 8.58 -5.06
CA ARG A 393 -11.45 7.56 -5.84
C ARG A 393 -10.49 6.53 -6.44
N ASN A 394 -9.37 6.99 -7.00
CA ASN A 394 -8.36 6.10 -7.59
C ASN A 394 -7.70 5.20 -6.52
N VAL A 395 -7.36 5.76 -5.36
CA VAL A 395 -6.83 4.99 -4.21
C VAL A 395 -7.84 3.91 -3.78
N ARG A 396 -9.12 4.27 -3.60
CA ARG A 396 -10.17 3.29 -3.25
C ARG A 396 -10.32 2.18 -4.30
N GLN A 397 -10.24 2.52 -5.59
CA GLN A 397 -10.27 1.54 -6.67
C GLN A 397 -9.05 0.60 -6.62
N ASN A 398 -7.85 1.14 -6.42
CA ASN A 398 -6.63 0.34 -6.35
C ASN A 398 -6.64 -0.62 -5.15
N LEU A 399 -7.11 -0.14 -4.00
CA LEU A 399 -7.29 -0.97 -2.81
C LEU A 399 -8.34 -2.06 -3.05
N ALA A 400 -9.50 -1.70 -3.62
CA ALA A 400 -10.56 -2.67 -3.93
C ALA A 400 -10.06 -3.77 -4.87
N TRP A 401 -9.36 -3.41 -5.96
CA TRP A 401 -8.77 -4.40 -6.86
C TRP A 401 -7.81 -5.33 -6.13
N THR A 402 -6.90 -4.77 -5.33
CA THR A 402 -5.93 -5.57 -4.56
C THR A 402 -6.62 -6.61 -3.68
N PHE A 403 -7.67 -6.22 -2.94
CA PHE A 403 -8.41 -7.16 -2.09
C PHE A 403 -9.26 -8.16 -2.87
N ILE A 404 -9.88 -7.77 -4.00
CA ILE A 404 -10.67 -8.68 -4.83
C ILE A 404 -9.82 -9.86 -5.33
N PHE A 405 -8.61 -9.57 -5.82
CA PHE A 405 -7.69 -10.63 -6.27
C PHE A 405 -7.35 -11.61 -5.14
N ASN A 406 -7.09 -11.10 -3.93
CA ASN A 406 -6.74 -11.96 -2.80
C ASN A 406 -7.96 -12.74 -2.28
N ILE A 407 -9.14 -12.11 -2.20
CA ILE A 407 -10.38 -12.76 -1.76
C ILE A 407 -10.76 -13.91 -2.69
N ILE A 408 -10.57 -13.76 -4.00
CA ILE A 408 -10.82 -14.82 -4.98
C ILE A 408 -9.67 -15.85 -4.98
N GLY A 409 -8.44 -15.37 -4.88
CA GLY A 409 -7.23 -16.20 -4.98
C GLY A 409 -7.02 -17.12 -3.79
N ILE A 410 -7.37 -16.72 -2.56
CA ILE A 410 -7.18 -17.53 -1.36
C ILE A 410 -8.00 -18.84 -1.41
N PRO A 411 -9.33 -18.83 -1.64
CA PRO A 411 -10.10 -20.06 -1.77
C PRO A 411 -9.65 -20.92 -2.94
N LEU A 412 -9.25 -20.28 -4.04
CA LEU A 412 -8.73 -20.96 -5.22
C LEU A 412 -7.42 -21.72 -4.90
N ALA A 413 -6.51 -21.06 -4.18
CA ALA A 413 -5.27 -21.64 -3.69
C ALA A 413 -5.47 -22.72 -2.63
N ALA A 414 -6.50 -22.58 -1.79
CA ALA A 414 -6.88 -23.58 -0.81
C ALA A 414 -7.46 -24.85 -1.45
N GLY A 415 -7.75 -24.81 -2.76
CA GLY A 415 -8.26 -25.96 -3.51
C GLY A 415 -9.78 -26.06 -3.53
N LEU A 416 -10.51 -24.96 -3.35
CA LEU A 416 -11.98 -24.97 -3.38
C LEU A 416 -12.56 -25.56 -4.69
N LEU A 417 -11.87 -25.39 -5.82
CA LEU A 417 -12.29 -25.96 -7.10
C LEU A 417 -11.86 -27.43 -7.30
N TYR A 418 -10.94 -27.94 -6.49
CA TYR A 418 -10.35 -29.26 -6.69
C TYR A 418 -11.40 -30.40 -6.71
N PRO A 419 -12.42 -30.45 -5.83
CA PRO A 419 -13.42 -31.50 -5.86
C PRO A 419 -14.24 -31.54 -7.15
N PHE A 420 -14.34 -30.42 -7.87
CA PHE A 420 -15.15 -30.30 -9.08
C PHE A 420 -14.34 -30.45 -10.36
N THR A 421 -13.10 -29.96 -10.37
CA THR A 421 -12.28 -29.88 -11.59
C THR A 421 -10.99 -30.70 -11.53
N GLY A 422 -10.62 -31.23 -10.36
CA GLY A 422 -9.31 -31.83 -10.10
C GLY A 422 -8.15 -30.83 -10.16
N TRP A 423 -8.44 -29.53 -10.29
CA TRP A 423 -7.42 -28.51 -10.53
C TRP A 423 -6.92 -27.88 -9.22
N LEU A 424 -5.60 -27.76 -9.12
CA LEU A 424 -4.89 -27.13 -8.02
C LEU A 424 -4.15 -25.90 -8.53
N LEU A 425 -4.24 -24.80 -7.79
CA LEU A 425 -3.52 -23.58 -8.14
C LEU A 425 -2.01 -23.80 -7.97
N ASN A 426 -1.30 -23.93 -9.09
CA ASN A 426 0.16 -23.92 -9.08
C ASN A 426 0.66 -22.55 -8.55
N PRO A 427 1.62 -22.53 -7.59
CA PRO A 427 2.26 -21.30 -7.14
C PRO A 427 2.72 -20.35 -8.27
N MET A 428 3.08 -20.88 -9.45
CA MET A 428 3.39 -20.11 -10.67
C MET A 428 2.27 -19.18 -11.09
N LEU A 429 1.06 -19.73 -11.15
CA LEU A 429 -0.14 -18.99 -11.51
C LEU A 429 -0.52 -18.00 -10.41
N ALA A 430 -0.30 -18.36 -9.14
CA ALA A 430 -0.52 -17.44 -8.02
C ALA A 430 0.36 -16.18 -8.17
N CYS A 431 1.65 -16.34 -8.46
CA CYS A 431 2.52 -15.19 -8.70
C CYS A 431 2.20 -14.42 -9.97
N ALA A 432 1.79 -15.08 -11.05
CA ALA A 432 1.31 -14.40 -12.25
C ALA A 432 0.08 -13.52 -11.95
N ALA A 433 -0.87 -14.01 -11.14
CA ALA A 433 -2.03 -13.24 -10.69
C ALA A 433 -1.62 -12.02 -9.82
N MET A 434 -0.62 -12.17 -8.96
CA MET A 434 -0.08 -11.05 -8.15
C MET A 434 0.59 -9.97 -9.02
N LEU A 435 1.34 -10.39 -10.04
CA LEU A 435 1.93 -9.48 -11.04
C LEU A 435 0.83 -8.73 -11.79
N LEU A 436 -0.21 -9.44 -12.23
CA LEU A 436 -1.33 -8.85 -12.95
C LEU A 436 -2.06 -7.81 -12.08
N SER A 437 -2.35 -8.12 -10.82
CA SER A 437 -2.96 -7.20 -9.85
C SER A 437 -2.13 -5.92 -9.70
N SER A 438 -0.81 -6.05 -9.59
CA SER A 438 0.12 -4.94 -9.51
C SER A 438 0.11 -4.04 -10.75
N VAL A 439 0.10 -4.64 -11.94
CA VAL A 439 0.03 -3.92 -13.22
C VAL A 439 -1.30 -3.18 -13.34
N LEU A 440 -2.42 -3.79 -12.98
CA LEU A 440 -3.73 -3.14 -13.03
C LEU A 440 -3.81 -1.91 -12.11
N VAL A 441 -3.25 -2.00 -10.90
CA VAL A 441 -3.14 -0.87 -9.96
C VAL A 441 -2.31 0.26 -10.56
N LEU A 442 -1.16 -0.05 -11.17
CA LEU A 442 -0.31 0.93 -11.84
C LEU A 442 -1.02 1.61 -13.02
N LEU A 443 -1.65 0.82 -13.90
CA LEU A 443 -2.40 1.33 -15.05
C LEU A 443 -3.56 2.22 -14.63
N ASN A 444 -4.26 1.86 -13.55
CA ASN A 444 -5.32 2.71 -13.01
C ASN A 444 -4.75 4.00 -12.40
N ALA A 445 -3.63 3.94 -11.68
CA ALA A 445 -2.97 5.13 -11.13
C ALA A 445 -2.51 6.11 -12.23
N LEU A 446 -2.02 5.61 -13.37
CA LEU A 446 -1.63 6.42 -14.52
C LEU A 446 -2.79 7.27 -15.11
N ARG A 447 -4.05 6.91 -14.86
CA ARG A 447 -5.21 7.72 -15.30
C ARG A 447 -5.24 9.11 -14.66
N LEU A 448 -4.64 9.27 -13.47
CA LEU A 448 -4.52 10.58 -12.81
C LEU A 448 -3.55 11.52 -13.55
N ARG A 449 -2.55 10.96 -14.24
CA ARG A 449 -1.58 11.75 -15.02
C ARG A 449 -2.18 12.35 -16.28
N ARG A 450 -3.17 11.67 -16.90
CA ARG A 450 -3.72 11.99 -18.23
C ARG A 450 -4.90 12.97 -18.23
N ARG A 451 -5.63 13.13 -17.14
CA ARG A 451 -6.79 14.05 -17.10
C ARG A 451 -6.30 15.48 -16.89
N SER A 452 -6.36 16.31 -17.94
CA SER A 452 -6.27 17.76 -17.79
C SER A 452 -7.58 18.29 -17.19
N THR A 453 -7.51 19.15 -16.17
CA THR A 453 -8.68 19.97 -15.81
C THR A 453 -8.98 20.90 -17.00
N PRO A 454 -10.25 21.13 -17.36
CA PRO A 454 -10.57 22.16 -18.32
C PRO A 454 -10.05 23.50 -17.78
N ARG A 455 -9.13 24.15 -18.49
CA ARG A 455 -8.75 25.54 -18.19
C ARG A 455 -10.03 26.38 -18.29
N PRO A 456 -10.42 27.15 -17.26
CA PRO A 456 -11.43 28.18 -17.48
C PRO A 456 -10.88 29.11 -18.57
N SER A 457 -11.65 29.29 -19.64
CA SER A 457 -11.24 30.10 -20.78
C SER A 457 -10.86 31.51 -20.29
N SER A 458 -9.59 31.85 -20.37
CA SER A 458 -9.14 33.23 -20.21
C SER A 458 -9.64 34.02 -21.41
N ARG A 459 -10.85 34.57 -21.32
CA ARG A 459 -11.23 35.69 -22.18
C ARG A 459 -10.30 36.84 -21.79
N ARG A 460 -9.22 37.03 -22.55
CA ARG A 460 -8.46 38.29 -22.57
C ARG A 460 -9.48 39.41 -22.80
N PRO A 461 -9.46 40.51 -22.04
CA PRO A 461 -10.21 41.69 -22.42
C PRO A 461 -9.68 42.12 -23.79
N ARG A 462 -10.55 42.16 -24.79
CA ARG A 462 -10.24 42.86 -26.04
C ARG A 462 -10.02 44.31 -25.64
N ARG A 463 -8.78 44.78 -25.80
CA ARG A 463 -8.46 46.21 -25.78
C ARG A 463 -9.15 46.90 -26.94
#